data_AF-A0A8J2LJC2-F1
#
_entry.id   AF-A0A8J2LJC2-F1
#
_cell.length_a   1.000
_cell.length_b   1.000
_cell.length_c   1.000
_cell.angle_alpha   90.00
_cell.angle_beta   90.00
_cell.angle_gamma   90.00
#
_symmetry.space_group_name_H-M   'P 1'
#
loop_
_entity.id
_entity.type
_entity.pdbx_description
1 polymer ?
#
loop_
_entity_poly.entity_id
_entity_poly.type
_entity_poly.pdbx_seq_one_letter_code
_entity_poly.pdbx_strand_id
1 'polypeptide(L)'
;MGYAKANELLLFNAKITARQAEATGLVSEVFPENTFAAETAKRVQAMAQLPVKSLVYSKELIRGRERKLLHEVNVNESDRLNERWQSEDCMNAIAKFFSRKK
;
A
#
# COMPACT_ATOMS: atom_id res chain seq x y z
N MET A 1 3.47 -2.96 -9.83
CA MET A 1 4.73 -2.21 -10.06
C MET A 1 5.93 -3.14 -10.01
N GLY A 2 6.65 -3.35 -11.13
CA GLY A 2 7.85 -4.20 -11.12
C GLY A 2 8.99 -3.65 -10.26
N TYR A 3 10.07 -4.41 -10.09
CA TYR A 3 11.19 -4.08 -9.20
C TYR A 3 11.79 -2.70 -9.43
N ALA A 4 11.94 -2.26 -10.68
CA ALA A 4 12.52 -0.95 -11.00
C ALA A 4 11.73 0.20 -10.34
N LYS A 5 10.40 0.19 -10.48
CA LYS A 5 9.56 1.25 -9.92
C LYS A 5 9.38 1.13 -8.41
N ALA A 6 9.37 -0.10 -7.88
CA ALA A 6 9.35 -0.33 -6.44
C ALA A 6 10.62 0.20 -5.76
N ASN A 7 11.80 -0.05 -6.34
CA ASN A 7 13.07 0.43 -5.81
C ASN A 7 13.16 1.96 -5.83
N GLU A 8 12.60 2.61 -6.85
CA GLU A 8 12.53 4.07 -6.90
C GLU A 8 11.79 4.67 -5.71
N LEU A 9 10.68 4.03 -5.31
CA LEU A 9 9.89 4.43 -4.15
C LEU A 9 10.61 4.12 -2.83
N LEU A 10 11.06 2.87 -2.68
CA LEU A 10 11.57 2.34 -1.40
C LEU A 10 12.98 2.81 -1.06
N LEU A 11 13.88 2.90 -2.05
CA LEU A 11 15.28 3.24 -1.82
C LEU A 11 15.54 4.75 -1.95
N PHE A 12 14.84 5.43 -2.85
CA PHE A 12 15.09 6.84 -3.18
C PHE A 12 14.02 7.81 -2.66
N ASN A 13 13.03 7.33 -1.88
CA ASN A 13 11.94 8.16 -1.35
C ASN A 13 11.22 8.98 -2.43
N ALA A 14 11.07 8.42 -3.64
CA ALA A 14 10.39 9.11 -4.72
C ALA A 14 8.91 9.30 -4.39
N LYS A 15 8.38 10.50 -4.68
CA LYS A 15 6.94 10.78 -4.59
C LYS A 15 6.31 10.53 -5.95
N ILE A 16 5.18 9.84 -5.96
CA ILE A 16 4.39 9.59 -7.17
C ILE A 16 3.03 10.28 -7.09
N THR A 17 2.53 10.72 -8.24
CA THR A 17 1.17 11.28 -8.35
C THR A 17 0.11 10.19 -8.36
N ALA A 18 -1.15 10.55 -8.12
CA ALA A 18 -2.27 9.60 -8.17
C ALA A 18 -2.35 8.88 -9.53
N ARG A 19 -2.15 9.61 -10.65
CA ARG A 19 -2.13 9.02 -12.01
C ARG A 19 -0.95 8.07 -12.24
N GLN A 20 0.21 8.37 -11.67
CA GLN A 20 1.36 7.45 -11.73
C GLN A 20 1.11 6.19 -10.89
N ALA A 21 0.47 6.33 -9.73
CA ALA A 21 0.08 5.21 -8.89
C ALA A 21 -0.94 4.30 -9.60
N GLU A 22 -1.88 4.88 -10.34
CA GLU A 22 -2.82 4.14 -11.20
C GLU A 22 -2.09 3.40 -12.33
N ALA A 23 -1.24 4.11 -13.09
CA ALA A 23 -0.48 3.51 -14.19
C ALA A 23 0.45 2.37 -13.75
N THR A 24 0.89 2.37 -12.49
CA THR A 24 1.79 1.34 -11.92
C THR A 24 1.05 0.21 -11.20
N GLY A 25 -0.29 0.29 -11.14
CA GLY A 25 -1.18 -0.67 -10.52
C GLY A 25 -1.22 -0.63 -8.99
N LEU A 26 -0.76 0.47 -8.38
CA LEU A 26 -0.90 0.71 -6.94
C LEU A 26 -2.31 1.18 -6.58
N VAL A 27 -2.88 2.05 -7.43
CA VAL A 27 -4.24 2.57 -7.32
C VAL A 27 -5.07 1.98 -8.46
N SER A 28 -6.35 1.68 -8.22
CA SER A 28 -7.22 1.10 -9.24
C SER A 28 -7.82 2.14 -10.18
N GLU A 29 -8.12 3.34 -9.68
CA GLU A 29 -8.79 4.41 -10.41
C GLU A 29 -8.57 5.76 -9.73
N VAL A 30 -8.49 6.85 -10.50
CA VAL A 30 -8.27 8.22 -9.97
C VAL A 30 -9.48 9.10 -10.26
N PHE A 31 -10.01 9.75 -9.23
CA PHE A 31 -11.12 10.70 -9.35
C PHE A 31 -10.68 12.13 -9.02
N PRO A 32 -11.31 13.15 -9.62
CA PRO A 32 -11.24 14.53 -9.14
C PRO A 32 -11.69 14.66 -7.68
N GLU A 33 -11.07 15.57 -6.94
CA GLU A 33 -11.36 15.77 -5.51
C GLU A 33 -12.82 16.13 -5.25
N ASN A 34 -13.42 16.97 -6.10
CA ASN A 34 -14.81 17.42 -5.97
C ASN A 34 -15.85 16.30 -6.17
N THR A 35 -15.51 15.21 -6.87
CA THR A 35 -16.43 14.09 -7.13
C THR A 35 -16.05 12.81 -6.38
N PHE A 36 -14.90 12.79 -5.70
CA PHE A 36 -14.35 11.60 -5.05
C PHE A 36 -15.35 10.91 -4.12
N ALA A 37 -16.01 11.66 -3.22
CA ALA A 37 -16.96 11.10 -2.26
C ALA A 37 -18.19 10.47 -2.94
N ALA A 38 -18.73 11.14 -3.97
CA ALA A 38 -19.91 10.66 -4.67
C ALA A 38 -19.61 9.40 -5.49
N GLU A 39 -18.51 9.38 -6.24
CA GLU A 39 -18.12 8.24 -7.08
C GLU A 39 -17.73 7.02 -6.24
N THR A 40 -16.97 7.22 -5.16
CA THR A 40 -16.60 6.12 -4.26
C THR A 40 -17.81 5.53 -3.55
N ALA A 41 -18.75 6.37 -3.07
CA ALA A 41 -19.99 5.89 -2.46
C ALA A 41 -20.82 5.06 -3.43
N LYS A 42 -21.02 5.54 -4.68
CA LYS A 42 -21.72 4.81 -5.73
C LYS A 42 -21.08 3.45 -6.01
N ARG A 43 -19.74 3.40 -6.05
CA ARG A 43 -18.99 2.17 -6.33
C ARG A 43 -19.08 1.16 -5.18
N VAL A 44 -18.99 1.62 -3.93
CA VAL A 44 -19.19 0.77 -2.76
C VAL A 44 -20.60 0.19 -2.72
N GLN A 45 -21.62 1.02 -3.02
CA GLN A 45 -23.00 0.54 -3.10
C GLN A 45 -23.19 -0.52 -4.19
N ALA A 46 -22.59 -0.34 -5.37
CA ALA A 46 -22.64 -1.35 -6.42
C ALA A 46 -21.93 -2.65 -6.01
N MET A 47 -20.80 -2.58 -5.31
CA MET A 47 -20.09 -3.76 -4.81
C MET A 47 -20.87 -4.48 -3.70
N ALA A 48 -21.58 -3.75 -2.85
CA ALA A 48 -22.39 -4.30 -1.77
C ALA A 48 -23.59 -5.13 -2.27
N GLN A 49 -24.05 -4.88 -3.49
CA GLN A 49 -25.13 -5.64 -4.13
C GLN A 49 -24.69 -7.00 -4.69
N LEU A 50 -23.38 -7.27 -4.75
CA LEU A 50 -22.85 -8.50 -5.31
C LEU A 50 -22.98 -9.70 -4.34
N PRO A 51 -23.10 -10.93 -4.85
CA PRO A 51 -23.22 -12.12 -4.00
C PRO A 51 -21.99 -12.35 -3.11
N VAL A 52 -22.17 -12.23 -1.79
CA VAL A 52 -21.10 -12.30 -0.79
C VAL A 52 -20.27 -13.58 -0.90
N LYS A 53 -20.91 -14.75 -1.02
CA LYS A 53 -20.20 -16.04 -1.11
C LYS A 53 -19.29 -16.10 -2.33
N SER A 54 -19.75 -15.60 -3.48
CA SER A 54 -18.95 -15.55 -4.69
C SER A 54 -17.73 -14.64 -4.50
N LEU A 55 -17.92 -13.46 -3.91
CA LEU A 55 -16.82 -12.53 -3.64
C LEU A 55 -15.76 -13.14 -2.71
N VAL A 56 -16.20 -13.82 -1.64
CA VAL A 56 -15.30 -14.47 -0.68
C VAL A 56 -14.49 -15.57 -1.37
N TYR A 57 -15.13 -16.48 -2.11
CA TYR A 57 -14.43 -17.57 -2.80
C TYR A 57 -13.48 -17.06 -3.88
N SER A 58 -13.90 -16.08 -4.70
CA SER A 58 -13.02 -15.47 -5.69
C SER A 58 -11.81 -14.80 -5.05
N LYS A 59 -12.00 -14.07 -3.95
CA LYS A 59 -10.90 -13.41 -3.23
C LYS A 59 -9.92 -14.42 -2.64
N GLU A 60 -10.42 -15.54 -2.10
CA GLU A 60 -9.58 -16.61 -1.56
C GLU A 60 -8.76 -17.29 -2.65
N LEU A 61 -9.34 -17.57 -3.82
CA LEU A 61 -8.59 -18.14 -4.94
C LEU A 61 -7.49 -17.21 -5.46
N ILE A 62 -7.74 -15.89 -5.47
CA ILE A 62 -6.75 -14.89 -5.90
C ILE A 62 -5.63 -14.76 -4.86
N ARG A 63 -5.98 -14.57 -3.58
CA ARG A 63 -5.01 -14.23 -2.52
C ARG A 63 -4.38 -15.44 -1.84
N GLY A 64 -5.09 -16.57 -1.78
CA GLY A 64 -4.70 -17.75 -1.02
C GLY A 64 -3.32 -18.28 -1.41
N ARG A 65 -2.98 -18.25 -2.71
CA ARG A 65 -1.67 -18.68 -3.23
C ARG A 65 -0.50 -17.85 -2.70
N GLU A 66 -0.70 -16.55 -2.47
CA GLU A 66 0.33 -15.60 -2.04
C GLU A 66 0.34 -15.42 -0.51
N ARG A 67 -0.72 -15.85 0.19
CA ARG A 67 -0.91 -15.56 1.62
C ARG A 67 0.28 -16.01 2.48
N LYS A 68 0.79 -17.22 2.25
CA LYS A 68 1.93 -17.75 3.01
C LYS A 68 3.20 -16.91 2.79
N LEU A 69 3.50 -16.58 1.53
CA LEU A 69 4.63 -15.73 1.17
C LEU A 69 4.53 -14.34 1.81
N LEU A 70 3.34 -13.73 1.78
CA LEU A 70 3.13 -12.41 2.37
C LEU A 70 3.33 -12.40 3.89
N HIS A 71 2.93 -13.47 4.57
CA HIS A 71 3.20 -13.62 6.01
C HIS A 71 4.70 -13.76 6.29
N GLU A 72 5.42 -14.57 5.51
CA GLU A 72 6.87 -14.73 5.65
C GLU A 72 7.63 -13.42 5.41
N VAL A 73 7.28 -12.69 4.35
CA VAL A 73 7.86 -11.37 4.06
C VAL A 73 7.62 -10.39 5.20
N ASN A 74 6.39 -10.34 5.75
CA ASN A 74 6.07 -9.46 6.88
C ASN A 74 6.90 -9.79 8.14
N VAL A 75 7.08 -11.08 8.45
CA VAL A 75 7.94 -11.51 9.59
C VAL A 75 9.38 -11.04 9.36
N ASN A 76 9.93 -11.28 8.16
CA ASN A 76 11.29 -10.87 7.82
C ASN A 76 11.48 -9.34 7.89
N GLU A 77 10.51 -8.57 7.41
CA GLU A 77 10.51 -7.10 7.49
C GLU A 77 10.46 -6.62 8.95
N SER A 78 9.58 -7.22 9.76
CA SER A 78 9.43 -6.88 11.17
C SER A 78 10.68 -7.16 11.99
N ASP A 79 11.34 -8.31 11.76
CA ASP A 79 12.58 -8.67 12.45
C ASP A 79 13.71 -7.68 12.13
N ARG A 80 13.84 -7.26 10.87
CA ARG A 80 14.83 -6.25 10.47
C ARG A 80 14.50 -4.87 11.00
N LEU A 81 13.22 -4.51 11.09
CA LEU A 81 12.80 -3.25 11.71
C LEU A 81 13.12 -3.21 13.20
N ASN A 82 12.91 -4.31 13.93
CA ASN A 82 13.26 -4.41 15.36
C ASN A 82 14.76 -4.24 15.61
N GLU A 83 15.60 -4.80 14.73
CA GLU A 83 17.05 -4.60 14.76
C GLU A 83 17.42 -3.14 14.47
N ARG A 84 16.88 -2.55 13.38
CA ARG A 84 17.20 -1.19 12.96
C ARG A 84 16.66 -0.11 13.89
N TRP A 85 15.54 -0.33 14.57
CA TRP A 85 14.96 0.63 15.52
C TRP A 85 15.89 0.95 16.68
N GLN A 86 16.73 0.00 17.08
CA GLN A 86 17.72 0.16 18.14
C GLN A 86 18.99 0.88 17.67
N SER A 87 19.17 1.08 16.35
CA SER A 87 20.34 1.76 15.80
C SER A 87 20.29 3.27 16.02
N GLU A 88 21.45 3.87 16.29
CA GLU A 88 21.59 5.32 16.47
C GLU A 88 21.15 6.10 15.22
N ASP A 89 21.45 5.60 14.02
CA ASP A 89 21.02 6.20 12.76
C ASP A 89 19.50 6.34 12.69
N CYS A 90 18.76 5.31 13.12
CA CYS A 90 17.31 5.31 13.09
C CYS A 90 16.75 6.32 14.09
N MET A 91 17.26 6.34 15.32
CA MET A 91 16.84 7.29 16.34
C MET A 91 17.11 8.75 15.91
N ASN A 92 18.28 9.01 15.31
CA ASN A 92 18.64 10.32 14.78
C ASN A 92 17.74 10.74 13.61
N ALA A 93 17.42 9.81 12.69
CA ALA A 93 16.51 10.06 11.59
C ALA A 93 15.09 10.39 12.07
N ILE A 94 14.59 9.66 13.09
CA ILE A 94 13.29 9.88 13.72
C ILE A 94 13.26 11.27 14.40
N ALA A 95 14.27 11.62 15.19
CA ALA A 95 14.36 12.94 15.82
C ALA A 95 14.39 14.08 14.79
N LYS A 96 15.11 13.89 13.67
CA LYS A 96 15.13 14.83 12.54
C LYS A 96 13.78 14.93 11.83
N PHE A 97 13.01 13.83 11.76
CA PHE A 97 11.67 13.84 11.17
C PHE A 97 10.69 14.62 12.05
N PHE A 98 10.70 14.40 13.37
CA PHE A 98 9.82 15.11 14.31
C PHE A 98 10.14 16.60 14.47
N SER A 99 11.39 17.00 14.27
CA SER A 99 11.81 18.40 14.34
C SER A 99 11.56 19.18 13.02
N ARG A 100 11.17 18.51 11.93
CA ARG A 100 10.76 19.19 10.69
C ARG A 100 9.42 19.89 10.89
N LYS A 101 9.34 21.16 10.49
CA LYS A 101 8.06 21.88 10.37
C LYS A 101 7.20 21.17 9.32
N LYS A 102 5.92 20.96 9.65
CA LYS A 102 4.90 20.39 8.77
C LYS A 102 4.71 21.22 7.50
#